data_AF-A0A225WDE4-F1
#
_entry.id   AF-A0A225WDE4-F1
#
_cell.length_a   1.000
_cell.length_b   1.000
_cell.length_c   1.000
_cell.angle_alpha   90.00
_cell.angle_beta   90.00
_cell.angle_gamma   90.00
#
_symmetry.space_group_name_H-M   'P 1'
#
loop_
_entity.id
_entity.type
_entity.pdbx_description
1 polymer ?
#
loop_
_entity_poly.entity_id
_entity_poly.type
_entity_poly.pdbx_seq_one_letter_code
_entity_poly.pdbx_strand_id
1 'polypeptide(L)'
;MLAVLRPRSINDAKFSTWCTTLEVLGLQFNTIAKTVTMPKEKLAKASTRVVAMQRKSTVSRHDLECLLGSLRHVTCLLRAAKAFFQRIHTAVKGLPRRGRFPLSDAIRLDLQWFHFILNYDAWSGIPTSMFCSDPPIDVHWYMDASDRGLAVADPARQRYILLQFDADECTMIHAGQGSQPFNINVRELFCVALASVLWGRGRSVHGSSELLHVKAWSDNTNAVTWTNRLHSDNVYAQELLRAIGLCEATQHFRVTAGHLPGECNTLADAGSRQHNGRLASRLQARALADSSYRVYKATWKEWCRWCDEQGFSSWLSGDCKRDSNQLIQFVVYCWQHPSGGQRNAASTILSKIGHLSWFHRRFKGYSIGLHEGHRLAMRGMSRLSPPPDRKEPITVGLLRCLRSQCNFDNIHDRVLWGAAAMGYFFMLRRSEYMADRGQVKNYAIQYRDVSFTSRNGQIATSLAMAVSVSINFRGGKADQRGVGATRTLEKTGLSWLWPVRACWALTSIAKQRGAHQMTYFARFTGVRR
;
A
#
# COMPACT_ATOMS: atom_id res chain seq x y z
N MET A 1 -58.72 17.55 -5.51
CA MET A 1 -59.79 16.60 -5.14
C MET A 1 -59.55 16.17 -3.70
N LEU A 2 -60.28 16.75 -2.73
CA LEU A 2 -60.25 16.32 -1.33
C LEU A 2 -61.20 15.14 -1.20
N ALA A 3 -60.69 13.93 -1.00
CA ALA A 3 -61.51 12.76 -0.73
C ALA A 3 -62.10 12.90 0.67
N VAL A 4 -63.38 13.28 0.76
CA VAL A 4 -64.11 13.29 2.04
C VAL A 4 -64.48 11.84 2.37
N LEU A 5 -63.74 11.26 3.32
CA LEU A 5 -64.02 9.92 3.86
C LEU A 5 -65.38 9.97 4.59
N ARG A 6 -66.29 9.06 4.23
CA ARG A 6 -67.61 8.94 4.86
C ARG A 6 -67.46 8.28 6.25
N PRO A 7 -68.46 8.40 7.16
CA PRO A 7 -68.40 7.81 8.50
C PRO A 7 -68.14 6.30 8.56
N ARG A 8 -68.36 5.56 7.46
CA ARG A 8 -68.08 4.11 7.33
C ARG A 8 -66.79 3.79 6.56
N SER A 9 -66.01 4.80 6.19
CA SER A 9 -64.75 4.64 5.44
C SER A 9 -63.58 4.26 6.33
N ILE A 10 -63.75 4.36 7.65
CA ILE A 10 -62.75 4.02 8.67
C ILE A 10 -63.17 2.69 9.29
N ASN A 11 -62.24 1.73 9.31
CA ASN A 11 -62.42 0.44 9.98
C ASN A 11 -61.68 0.49 11.31
N ASP A 12 -62.39 0.82 12.38
CA ASP A 12 -61.81 1.00 13.72
C ASP A 12 -61.10 -0.26 14.23
N ALA A 13 -61.52 -1.46 13.80
CA ALA A 13 -60.85 -2.71 14.16
C ALA A 13 -59.44 -2.86 13.53
N LYS A 14 -59.08 -2.01 12.55
CA LYS A 14 -57.74 -1.95 11.97
C LYS A 14 -56.86 -0.85 12.58
N PHE A 15 -57.40 -0.02 13.47
CA PHE A 15 -56.61 0.98 14.17
C PHE A 15 -55.79 0.32 15.28
N SER A 16 -54.51 0.68 15.34
CA SER A 16 -53.64 0.34 16.47
C SER A 16 -53.58 1.55 17.41
N THR A 17 -53.46 1.27 18.70
CA THR A 17 -53.14 2.31 19.69
C THR A 17 -51.72 2.83 19.47
N TRP A 18 -51.43 4.04 19.96
CA TRP A 18 -50.07 4.58 19.94
C TRP A 18 -49.09 3.60 20.59
N CYS A 19 -48.09 3.17 19.82
CA CYS A 19 -47.08 2.22 20.25
C CYS A 19 -45.76 2.54 19.56
N THR A 20 -44.64 2.21 20.20
CA THR A 20 -43.29 2.32 19.61
C THR A 20 -42.93 1.13 18.73
N THR A 21 -43.74 0.07 18.77
CA THR A 21 -43.64 -1.09 17.88
C THR A 21 -44.96 -1.27 17.14
N LEU A 22 -44.93 -1.16 15.81
CA LEU A 22 -46.12 -1.13 14.97
C LEU A 22 -45.94 -2.01 13.73
N GLU A 23 -47.02 -2.68 13.31
CA GLU A 23 -47.07 -3.38 12.05
C GLU A 23 -47.57 -2.45 10.94
N VAL A 24 -46.73 -2.19 9.93
CA VAL A 24 -47.05 -1.32 8.80
C VAL A 24 -46.68 -2.05 7.51
N LEU A 25 -47.63 -2.14 6.56
CA LEU A 25 -47.49 -2.92 5.32
C LEU A 25 -47.07 -4.40 5.57
N GLY A 26 -47.40 -4.89 6.78
CA GLY A 26 -47.04 -6.22 7.26
C GLY A 26 -45.55 -6.42 7.55
N LEU A 27 -44.86 -5.35 7.93
CA LEU A 27 -43.51 -5.36 8.52
C LEU A 27 -43.59 -4.77 9.92
N GLN A 28 -42.76 -5.24 10.85
CA GLN A 28 -42.71 -4.74 12.22
C GLN A 28 -41.65 -3.64 12.34
N PHE A 29 -42.09 -2.43 12.63
CA PHE A 29 -41.24 -1.26 12.84
C PHE A 29 -41.07 -1.01 14.34
N ASN A 30 -39.84 -0.78 14.78
CA ASN A 30 -39.52 -0.32 16.13
C ASN A 30 -38.93 1.08 16.03
N THR A 31 -39.64 2.09 16.56
CA THR A 31 -39.25 3.49 16.46
C THR A 31 -38.15 3.89 17.44
N ILE A 32 -37.98 3.15 18.54
CA ILE A 32 -36.90 3.37 19.51
C ILE A 32 -35.58 2.84 18.95
N ALA A 33 -35.57 1.56 18.53
CA ALA A 33 -34.40 0.92 17.94
C ALA A 33 -34.11 1.42 16.51
N LYS A 34 -35.08 2.09 15.87
CA LYS A 34 -35.03 2.53 14.46
C LYS A 34 -34.75 1.36 13.52
N THR A 35 -35.44 0.24 13.76
CA THR A 35 -35.28 -0.99 12.98
C THR A 35 -36.59 -1.43 12.37
N VAL A 36 -36.49 -2.14 11.25
CA VAL A 36 -37.60 -2.87 10.64
C VAL A 36 -37.28 -4.36 10.59
N THR A 37 -38.27 -5.18 10.92
CA THR A 37 -38.16 -6.65 11.02
C THR A 37 -39.27 -7.33 10.22
N MET A 38 -38.97 -8.52 9.72
CA MET A 38 -39.98 -9.38 9.08
C MET A 38 -40.68 -10.19 10.17
N PRO A 39 -42.02 -10.20 10.23
CA PRO A 39 -42.76 -11.09 11.13
C PRO A 39 -42.37 -12.55 10.92
N LYS A 40 -42.16 -13.29 12.02
CA LYS A 40 -41.73 -14.70 12.00
C LYS A 40 -42.67 -15.59 11.18
N GLU A 41 -43.97 -15.32 11.23
CA GLU A 41 -44.99 -16.04 10.46
C GLU A 41 -44.78 -15.91 8.94
N LYS A 42 -44.37 -14.73 8.46
CA LYS A 42 -44.08 -14.51 7.04
C LYS A 42 -42.81 -15.23 6.61
N LEU A 43 -41.79 -15.24 7.47
CA LEU A 43 -40.56 -16.02 7.23
C LEU A 43 -40.85 -17.52 7.21
N ALA A 44 -41.63 -18.03 8.16
CA ALA A 44 -42.05 -19.43 8.20
C ALA A 44 -42.86 -19.84 6.96
N LYS A 45 -43.79 -18.99 6.52
CA LYS A 45 -44.56 -19.21 5.28
C LYS A 45 -43.67 -19.22 4.04
N ALA A 46 -42.72 -18.29 3.94
CA ALA A 46 -41.76 -18.25 2.84
C ALA A 46 -40.87 -19.51 2.84
N SER A 47 -40.33 -19.89 4.01
CA SER A 47 -39.48 -21.07 4.18
C SER A 47 -40.22 -22.35 3.79
N THR A 48 -41.47 -22.52 4.26
CA THR A 48 -42.33 -23.66 3.90
C THR A 48 -42.51 -23.77 2.39
N ARG A 49 -42.77 -22.65 1.70
CA ARG A 49 -42.94 -22.63 0.23
C ARG A 49 -41.65 -22.95 -0.51
N VAL A 50 -40.51 -22.46 -0.05
CA VAL A 50 -39.20 -22.76 -0.63
C VAL A 50 -38.89 -24.26 -0.50
N VAL A 51 -39.06 -24.84 0.69
CA VAL A 51 -38.85 -26.27 0.95
C VAL A 51 -39.80 -27.12 0.11
N ALA A 52 -41.08 -26.75 0.04
CA ALA A 52 -42.05 -27.44 -0.80
C ALA A 52 -41.66 -27.40 -2.29
N MET A 53 -41.14 -26.27 -2.77
CA MET A 53 -40.68 -26.13 -4.16
C MET A 53 -39.44 -26.99 -4.45
N GLN A 54 -38.47 -27.04 -3.53
CA GLN A 54 -37.25 -27.85 -3.69
C GLN A 54 -37.56 -29.35 -3.87
N ARG A 55 -38.62 -29.85 -3.23
CA ARG A 55 -39.06 -31.24 -3.33
C ARG A 55 -39.74 -31.59 -4.66
N LYS A 56 -40.17 -30.60 -5.44
CA LYS A 56 -40.81 -30.84 -6.74
C LYS A 56 -39.77 -31.18 -7.80
N SER A 57 -40.04 -32.20 -8.62
CA SER A 57 -39.27 -32.50 -9.84
C SER A 57 -39.70 -31.58 -11.00
N THR A 58 -41.01 -31.31 -11.09
CA THR A 58 -41.62 -30.45 -12.12
C THR A 58 -42.50 -29.36 -11.51
N VAL A 59 -42.56 -28.20 -12.17
CA VAL A 59 -43.26 -27.00 -11.71
C VAL A 59 -44.07 -26.37 -12.84
N SER A 60 -45.20 -25.75 -12.50
CA SER A 60 -45.94 -24.89 -13.42
C SER A 60 -45.51 -23.42 -13.28
N ARG A 61 -45.86 -22.60 -14.26
CA ARG A 61 -45.68 -21.14 -14.17
C ARG A 61 -46.38 -20.56 -12.93
N HIS A 62 -47.59 -21.04 -12.65
CA HIS A 62 -48.37 -20.61 -11.49
C HIS A 62 -47.68 -20.94 -10.16
N ASP A 63 -47.06 -22.13 -10.04
CA ASP A 63 -46.30 -22.51 -8.85
C ASP A 63 -45.17 -21.51 -8.56
N LEU A 64 -44.43 -21.11 -9.60
CA LEU A 64 -43.34 -20.16 -9.47
C LEU A 64 -43.85 -18.72 -9.23
N GLU A 65 -44.96 -18.29 -9.84
CA GLU A 65 -45.60 -17.00 -9.56
C GLU A 65 -46.06 -16.90 -8.09
N CYS A 66 -46.66 -17.97 -7.56
CA CYS A 66 -47.05 -18.05 -6.15
C CYS A 66 -45.83 -17.98 -5.22
N LEU A 67 -44.73 -18.65 -5.57
CA LEU A 67 -43.48 -18.59 -4.82
C LEU A 67 -42.89 -17.16 -4.84
N LEU A 68 -42.76 -16.55 -6.02
CA LEU A 68 -42.27 -15.18 -6.18
C LEU A 68 -43.12 -14.18 -5.40
N GLY A 69 -44.45 -14.36 -5.39
CA GLY A 69 -45.36 -13.56 -4.58
C GLY A 69 -45.02 -13.59 -3.09
N SER A 70 -44.71 -14.76 -2.53
CA SER A 70 -44.25 -14.87 -1.13
C SER A 70 -42.85 -14.27 -0.91
N LEU A 71 -41.91 -14.50 -1.83
CA LEU A 71 -40.53 -14.03 -1.70
C LEU A 71 -40.39 -12.52 -1.95
N ARG A 72 -41.38 -11.87 -2.57
CA ARG A 72 -41.37 -10.42 -2.79
C ARG A 72 -41.25 -9.63 -1.48
N HIS A 73 -41.92 -10.05 -0.42
CA HIS A 73 -41.79 -9.38 0.88
C HIS A 73 -40.37 -9.50 1.45
N VAL A 74 -39.72 -10.64 1.23
CA VAL A 74 -38.35 -10.92 1.65
C VAL A 74 -37.37 -9.97 0.95
N THR A 75 -37.52 -9.76 -0.37
CA THR A 75 -36.65 -8.87 -1.16
C THR A 75 -36.91 -7.38 -0.94
N CYS A 76 -38.08 -7.01 -0.41
CA CYS A 76 -38.36 -5.65 0.03
C CYS A 76 -37.53 -5.27 1.26
N LEU A 77 -37.37 -6.18 2.21
CA LEU A 77 -36.65 -5.93 3.45
C LEU A 77 -35.14 -6.17 3.30
N LEU A 78 -34.77 -7.34 2.76
CA LEU A 78 -33.37 -7.71 2.57
C LEU A 78 -33.00 -7.59 1.10
N ARG A 79 -32.30 -6.50 0.76
CA ARG A 79 -31.83 -6.23 -0.61
C ARG A 79 -31.03 -7.40 -1.19
N ALA A 80 -30.17 -8.03 -0.39
CA ALA A 80 -29.40 -9.21 -0.77
C ALA A 80 -30.23 -10.35 -1.40
N ALA A 81 -31.48 -10.51 -0.98
CA ALA A 81 -32.37 -11.54 -1.50
C ALA A 81 -32.72 -11.33 -3.01
N LYS A 82 -32.52 -10.12 -3.56
CA LYS A 82 -32.81 -9.81 -4.97
C LYS A 82 -31.94 -10.62 -5.93
N ALA A 83 -30.69 -10.89 -5.58
CA ALA A 83 -29.76 -11.63 -6.43
C ALA A 83 -30.26 -13.07 -6.74
N PHE A 84 -30.92 -13.70 -5.75
CA PHE A 84 -31.49 -15.04 -5.88
C PHE A 84 -32.91 -15.03 -6.49
N PHE A 85 -33.62 -13.90 -6.38
CA PHE A 85 -34.97 -13.73 -6.93
C PHE A 85 -34.97 -13.64 -8.46
N GLN A 86 -33.93 -13.03 -9.04
CA GLN A 86 -33.88 -12.67 -10.45
C GLN A 86 -34.09 -13.87 -11.38
N ARG A 87 -33.32 -14.95 -11.20
CA ARG A 87 -33.34 -16.10 -12.11
C ARG A 87 -34.67 -16.86 -12.06
N ILE A 88 -35.28 -16.96 -10.88
CA ILE A 88 -36.64 -17.51 -10.71
C ILE A 88 -37.64 -16.65 -11.50
N HIS A 89 -37.53 -15.32 -11.40
CA HIS A 89 -38.40 -14.39 -12.12
C HIS A 89 -38.19 -14.43 -13.64
N THR A 90 -36.94 -14.53 -14.11
CA THR A 90 -36.62 -14.70 -15.54
C THR A 90 -37.18 -16.02 -16.07
N ALA A 91 -37.08 -17.12 -15.30
CA ALA A 91 -37.67 -18.40 -15.66
C ALA A 91 -39.19 -18.30 -15.83
N VAL A 92 -39.90 -17.64 -14.91
CA VAL A 92 -41.35 -17.42 -15.03
C VAL A 92 -41.73 -16.69 -16.31
N LYS A 93 -40.94 -15.69 -16.73
CA LYS A 93 -41.19 -14.96 -17.97
C LYS A 93 -41.05 -15.83 -19.22
N GLY A 94 -40.08 -16.74 -19.21
CA GLY A 94 -39.81 -17.65 -20.33
C GLY A 94 -40.75 -18.86 -20.40
N LEU A 95 -41.42 -19.22 -19.30
CA LEU A 95 -42.28 -20.41 -19.27
C LEU A 95 -43.65 -20.17 -19.93
N PRO A 96 -44.15 -21.14 -20.73
CA PRO A 96 -45.52 -21.15 -21.23
C PRO A 96 -46.56 -21.06 -20.11
N ARG A 97 -47.74 -20.50 -20.42
CA ARG A 97 -48.83 -20.32 -19.43
C ARG A 97 -49.39 -21.62 -18.88
N ARG A 98 -49.36 -22.71 -19.66
CA ARG A 98 -49.87 -24.03 -19.29
C ARG A 98 -48.76 -25.07 -19.44
N GLY A 99 -48.82 -26.13 -18.63
CA GLY A 99 -47.85 -27.21 -18.62
C GLY A 99 -47.03 -27.29 -17.34
N ARG A 100 -46.28 -28.39 -17.22
CA ARG A 100 -45.30 -28.61 -16.15
C ARG A 100 -43.92 -28.78 -16.77
N PHE A 101 -42.93 -28.19 -16.14
CA PHE A 101 -41.56 -28.12 -16.65
C PHE A 101 -40.59 -28.59 -15.59
N PRO A 102 -39.48 -29.25 -15.96
CA PRO A 102 -38.47 -29.65 -15.01
C PRO A 102 -37.87 -28.43 -14.31
N LEU A 103 -37.70 -28.53 -12.99
CA LEU A 103 -37.04 -27.49 -12.20
C LEU A 103 -35.53 -27.57 -12.43
N SER A 104 -34.96 -26.54 -13.08
CA SER A 104 -33.52 -26.52 -13.39
C SER A 104 -32.66 -26.47 -12.13
N ASP A 105 -31.46 -27.05 -12.20
CA ASP A 105 -30.49 -27.05 -11.09
C ASP A 105 -30.09 -25.64 -10.66
N ALA A 106 -30.05 -24.73 -11.63
CA ALA A 106 -29.93 -23.30 -11.41
C ALA A 106 -31.02 -22.79 -10.44
N ILE A 107 -32.31 -23.00 -10.73
CA ILE A 107 -33.38 -22.55 -9.82
C ILE A 107 -33.28 -23.27 -8.46
N ARG A 108 -32.92 -24.56 -8.43
CA ARG A 108 -32.72 -25.30 -7.18
C ARG A 108 -31.66 -24.65 -6.29
N LEU A 109 -30.56 -24.19 -6.87
CA LEU A 109 -29.50 -23.48 -6.16
C LEU A 109 -29.99 -22.16 -5.56
N ASP A 110 -30.80 -21.37 -6.27
CA ASP A 110 -31.39 -20.15 -5.69
C ASP A 110 -32.34 -20.46 -4.55
N LEU A 111 -33.13 -21.53 -4.66
CA LEU A 111 -34.00 -21.97 -3.58
C LEU A 111 -33.19 -22.39 -2.35
N GLN A 112 -32.04 -23.06 -2.52
CA GLN A 112 -31.13 -23.39 -1.42
C GLN A 112 -30.61 -22.13 -0.73
N TRP A 113 -30.22 -21.11 -1.51
CA TRP A 113 -29.82 -19.82 -0.95
C TRP A 113 -30.94 -19.11 -0.22
N PHE A 114 -32.16 -19.09 -0.77
CA PHE A 114 -33.31 -18.55 -0.06
C PHE A 114 -33.58 -19.28 1.24
N HIS A 115 -33.50 -20.62 1.24
CA HIS A 115 -33.66 -21.41 2.45
C HIS A 115 -32.59 -21.05 3.50
N PHE A 116 -31.33 -20.93 3.09
CA PHE A 116 -30.23 -20.51 3.97
C PHE A 116 -30.48 -19.13 4.59
N ILE A 117 -30.76 -18.11 3.76
CA ILE A 117 -30.95 -16.74 4.23
C ILE A 117 -32.20 -16.62 5.12
N LEU A 118 -33.29 -17.33 4.80
CA LEU A 118 -34.51 -17.32 5.62
C LEU A 118 -34.30 -17.92 7.02
N ASN A 119 -33.35 -18.85 7.18
CA ASN A 119 -33.02 -19.45 8.46
C ASN A 119 -31.84 -18.76 9.17
N TYR A 120 -31.12 -17.87 8.48
CA TYR A 120 -30.03 -17.09 9.06
C TYR A 120 -30.60 -15.90 9.84
N ASP A 121 -29.93 -15.46 10.90
CA ASP A 121 -30.38 -14.36 11.79
C ASP A 121 -30.26 -12.97 11.15
N ALA A 122 -30.30 -12.86 9.81
CA ALA A 122 -30.23 -11.61 9.06
C ALA A 122 -31.46 -10.70 9.26
N TRP A 123 -32.48 -11.19 9.97
CA TRP A 123 -33.80 -10.56 10.09
C TRP A 123 -34.02 -9.83 11.42
N SER A 124 -33.02 -9.85 12.31
CA SER A 124 -33.04 -9.30 13.67
C SER A 124 -32.86 -7.77 13.70
N GLY A 125 -33.64 -7.05 12.89
CA GLY A 125 -33.74 -5.59 12.95
C GLY A 125 -32.80 -4.89 11.98
N ILE A 126 -33.27 -4.64 10.76
CA ILE A 126 -32.51 -3.88 9.76
C ILE A 126 -32.71 -2.38 10.05
N PRO A 127 -31.64 -1.58 10.17
CA PRO A 127 -31.75 -0.14 10.42
C PRO A 127 -32.61 0.56 9.36
N THR A 128 -33.55 1.40 9.79
CA THR A 128 -34.44 2.15 8.89
C THR A 128 -33.67 3.16 8.04
N SER A 129 -32.48 3.59 8.48
CA SER A 129 -31.55 4.43 7.73
C SER A 129 -31.14 3.84 6.38
N MET A 130 -31.32 2.53 6.17
CA MET A 130 -30.93 1.83 4.93
C MET A 130 -32.01 1.88 3.82
N PHE A 131 -33.22 2.40 4.08
CA PHE A 131 -34.35 2.31 3.15
C PHE A 131 -34.69 3.61 2.39
N CYS A 132 -34.07 4.75 2.75
CA CYS A 132 -34.35 6.06 2.13
C CYS A 132 -33.13 6.60 1.38
N SER A 133 -32.21 7.24 2.12
CA SER A 133 -30.92 7.69 1.63
C SER A 133 -29.84 6.70 2.01
N ASP A 134 -28.78 6.60 1.21
CA ASP A 134 -27.59 5.88 1.66
C ASP A 134 -27.07 6.54 2.95
N PRO A 135 -26.80 5.77 4.02
CA PRO A 135 -26.21 6.33 5.25
C PRO A 135 -24.79 6.85 4.99
N PRO A 136 -24.18 7.55 5.94
CA PRO A 136 -22.77 7.94 5.86
C PRO A 136 -21.89 6.74 5.44
N ILE A 137 -20.88 7.00 4.62
CA ILE A 137 -19.99 5.95 4.13
C ILE A 137 -18.97 5.65 5.23
N ASP A 138 -18.94 4.40 5.69
CA ASP A 138 -17.96 3.94 6.70
C ASP A 138 -16.66 3.47 6.05
N VAL A 139 -16.75 2.90 4.85
CA VAL A 139 -15.61 2.31 4.13
C VAL A 139 -15.67 2.63 2.65
N HIS A 140 -14.53 3.07 2.10
CA HIS A 140 -14.35 3.32 0.68
C HIS A 140 -13.49 2.23 0.05
N TRP A 141 -14.01 1.61 -1.01
CA TRP A 141 -13.25 0.72 -1.88
C TRP A 141 -13.07 1.40 -3.23
N TYR A 142 -11.85 1.43 -3.74
CA TYR A 142 -11.52 1.93 -5.07
C TYR A 142 -11.14 0.73 -5.93
N MET A 143 -11.82 0.52 -7.04
CA MET A 143 -11.67 -0.70 -7.83
C MET A 143 -11.56 -0.42 -9.30
N ASP A 144 -10.89 -1.34 -9.99
CA ASP A 144 -10.69 -1.29 -11.44
C ASP A 144 -10.36 -2.69 -11.96
N ALA A 145 -10.76 -2.97 -13.18
CA ALA A 145 -10.41 -4.20 -13.89
C ALA A 145 -9.89 -3.92 -15.31
N SER A 146 -9.00 -4.78 -15.78
CA SER A 146 -8.44 -4.72 -17.13
C SER A 146 -8.42 -6.10 -17.79
N ASP A 147 -7.89 -6.21 -19.01
CA ASP A 147 -7.64 -7.50 -19.69
C ASP A 147 -6.59 -8.37 -19.00
N ARG A 148 -5.88 -7.84 -17.99
CA ARG A 148 -4.82 -8.56 -17.28
C ARG A 148 -5.21 -9.05 -15.90
N GLY A 149 -6.15 -8.38 -15.26
CA GLY A 149 -6.46 -8.61 -13.85
C GLY A 149 -7.35 -7.53 -13.28
N LEU A 150 -7.49 -7.56 -11.97
CA LEU A 150 -8.29 -6.60 -11.22
C LEU A 150 -7.56 -6.11 -9.97
N ALA A 151 -7.98 -4.95 -9.48
CA ALA A 151 -7.47 -4.36 -8.27
C ALA A 151 -8.58 -3.76 -7.42
N VAL A 152 -8.43 -3.89 -6.10
CA VAL A 152 -9.28 -3.20 -5.13
C VAL A 152 -8.40 -2.60 -4.05
N ALA A 153 -8.58 -1.32 -3.73
CA ALA A 153 -7.86 -0.64 -2.68
C ALA A 153 -8.81 -0.13 -1.58
N ASP A 154 -8.40 -0.30 -0.32
CA ASP A 154 -9.00 0.31 0.87
C ASP A 154 -7.90 1.17 1.53
N PRO A 155 -7.72 2.43 1.09
CA PRO A 155 -6.63 3.29 1.56
C PRO A 155 -6.70 3.56 3.07
N ALA A 156 -7.90 3.68 3.63
CA ALA A 156 -8.11 3.95 5.05
C ALA A 156 -7.52 2.85 5.93
N ARG A 157 -7.61 1.59 5.50
CA ARG A 157 -7.03 0.43 6.20
C ARG A 157 -5.71 -0.05 5.60
N GLN A 158 -5.12 0.72 4.68
CA GLN A 158 -3.83 0.42 4.03
C GLN A 158 -3.73 -0.99 3.45
N ARG A 159 -4.82 -1.49 2.86
CA ARG A 159 -4.88 -2.83 2.27
C ARG A 159 -5.36 -2.79 0.83
N TYR A 160 -4.99 -3.80 0.07
CA TYR A 160 -5.38 -3.93 -1.33
C TYR A 160 -5.50 -5.40 -1.72
N ILE A 161 -6.27 -5.65 -2.77
CA ILE A 161 -6.37 -6.91 -3.49
C ILE A 161 -5.81 -6.66 -4.89
N LEU A 162 -4.92 -7.56 -5.33
CA LEU A 162 -4.48 -7.66 -6.72
C LEU A 162 -4.69 -9.11 -7.13
N LEU A 163 -5.45 -9.29 -8.20
CA LEU A 163 -5.68 -10.61 -8.79
C LEU A 163 -5.31 -10.52 -10.27
N GLN A 164 -4.43 -11.41 -10.71
CA GLN A 164 -4.12 -11.59 -12.11
C GLN A 164 -4.99 -12.71 -12.67
N PHE A 165 -5.57 -12.49 -13.85
CA PHE A 165 -6.35 -13.53 -14.52
C PHE A 165 -5.46 -14.66 -15.03
N ASP A 166 -5.94 -15.88 -14.88
CA ASP A 166 -5.29 -17.10 -15.34
C ASP A 166 -5.52 -17.33 -16.85
N ALA A 167 -5.05 -18.48 -17.35
CA ALA A 167 -5.14 -18.81 -18.76
C ALA A 167 -6.60 -18.98 -19.24
N ASP A 168 -7.49 -19.49 -18.39
CA ASP A 168 -8.89 -19.75 -18.73
C ASP A 168 -9.65 -18.43 -18.83
N GLU A 169 -9.44 -17.55 -17.85
CA GLU A 169 -10.01 -16.20 -17.82
C GLU A 169 -9.48 -15.34 -18.97
N CYS A 170 -8.18 -15.41 -19.26
CA CYS A 170 -7.60 -14.76 -20.45
C CYS A 170 -8.24 -15.30 -21.73
N THR A 171 -8.49 -16.60 -21.85
CA THR A 171 -9.15 -17.18 -23.02
C THR A 171 -10.58 -16.66 -23.15
N MET A 172 -11.32 -16.55 -22.05
CA MET A 172 -12.68 -15.99 -22.05
C MET A 172 -12.74 -14.51 -22.46
N ILE A 173 -11.72 -13.72 -22.11
CA ILE A 173 -11.59 -12.30 -22.50
C ILE A 173 -11.32 -12.16 -24.01
N HIS A 174 -10.58 -13.10 -24.61
CA HIS A 174 -10.17 -13.02 -26.01
C HIS A 174 -11.08 -13.81 -26.98
N ALA A 175 -12.03 -14.60 -26.47
CA ALA A 175 -13.00 -15.32 -27.30
C ALA A 175 -13.89 -14.31 -28.08
N GLY A 176 -13.84 -14.34 -29.42
CA GLY A 176 -14.44 -13.33 -30.32
C GLY A 176 -15.94 -13.00 -30.08
N GLN A 177 -16.39 -11.92 -30.74
CA GLN A 177 -17.69 -11.25 -30.51
C GLN A 177 -18.91 -12.19 -30.60
N GLY A 178 -19.37 -12.63 -29.42
CA GLY A 178 -20.66 -13.27 -29.19
C GLY A 178 -20.86 -13.49 -27.69
N SER A 179 -21.67 -12.64 -27.05
CA SER A 179 -21.95 -12.63 -25.59
C SER A 179 -20.76 -13.04 -24.72
N GLN A 180 -19.67 -12.26 -24.73
CA GLN A 180 -18.54 -12.54 -23.85
C GLN A 180 -18.98 -12.65 -22.40
N PRO A 181 -18.94 -13.86 -21.81
CA PRO A 181 -19.53 -14.10 -20.51
C PRO A 181 -18.71 -13.41 -19.40
N PHE A 182 -17.41 -13.18 -19.63
CA PHE A 182 -16.48 -12.50 -18.72
C PHE A 182 -16.03 -11.12 -19.23
N ASN A 183 -16.98 -10.32 -19.72
CA ASN A 183 -16.72 -8.97 -20.22
C ASN A 183 -16.25 -7.98 -19.13
N ILE A 184 -15.88 -6.76 -19.52
CA ILE A 184 -15.38 -5.72 -18.60
C ILE A 184 -16.35 -5.41 -17.44
N ASN A 185 -17.66 -5.37 -17.68
CA ASN A 185 -18.64 -5.08 -16.63
C ASN A 185 -18.67 -6.19 -15.56
N VAL A 186 -18.47 -7.44 -15.98
CA VAL A 186 -18.38 -8.61 -15.08
C VAL A 186 -17.11 -8.54 -14.25
N ARG A 187 -15.99 -8.17 -14.86
CA ARG A 187 -14.68 -8.06 -14.19
C ARG A 187 -14.66 -6.93 -13.16
N GLU A 188 -15.27 -5.79 -13.48
CA GLU A 188 -15.51 -4.69 -12.53
C GLU A 188 -16.42 -5.11 -11.36
N LEU A 189 -17.49 -5.85 -11.63
CA LEU A 189 -18.33 -6.41 -10.58
C LEU A 189 -17.58 -7.45 -9.72
N PHE A 190 -16.66 -8.19 -10.32
CA PHE A 190 -15.84 -9.18 -9.61
C PHE A 190 -14.98 -8.52 -8.53
N CYS A 191 -14.50 -7.29 -8.74
CA CYS A 191 -13.84 -6.50 -7.70
C CYS A 191 -14.71 -6.40 -6.43
N VAL A 192 -15.99 -6.05 -6.59
CA VAL A 192 -16.93 -5.90 -5.47
C VAL A 192 -17.14 -7.24 -4.75
N ALA A 193 -17.39 -8.30 -5.53
CA ALA A 193 -17.64 -9.63 -4.98
C ALA A 193 -16.43 -10.16 -4.20
N LEU A 194 -15.23 -10.04 -4.78
CA LEU A 194 -14.01 -10.51 -4.17
C LEU A 194 -13.68 -9.73 -2.89
N ALA A 195 -13.80 -8.40 -2.92
CA ALA A 195 -13.63 -7.57 -1.73
C ALA A 195 -14.64 -7.89 -0.63
N SER A 196 -15.90 -8.16 -1.00
CA SER A 196 -16.95 -8.57 -0.06
C SER A 196 -16.60 -9.88 0.63
N VAL A 197 -16.17 -10.89 -0.13
CA VAL A 197 -15.81 -12.20 0.42
C VAL A 197 -14.56 -12.13 1.31
N LEU A 198 -13.50 -11.45 0.85
CA LEU A 198 -12.21 -11.41 1.54
C LEU A 198 -12.20 -10.48 2.74
N TRP A 199 -12.85 -9.31 2.64
CA TRP A 199 -12.79 -8.28 3.68
C TRP A 199 -14.04 -8.15 4.52
N GLY A 200 -15.11 -8.86 4.16
CA GLY A 200 -16.32 -8.93 4.95
C GLY A 200 -16.19 -9.84 6.17
N ARG A 201 -15.33 -10.87 6.10
CA ARG A 201 -14.97 -11.72 7.27
C ARG A 201 -14.00 -10.95 8.18
N GLY A 202 -14.37 -10.75 9.45
CA GLY A 202 -13.51 -10.14 10.47
C GLY A 202 -13.89 -8.73 10.93
N ARG A 203 -15.07 -8.21 10.54
CA ARG A 203 -15.54 -6.87 10.93
C ARG A 203 -16.49 -6.85 12.13
N SER A 204 -16.29 -7.75 13.10
CA SER A 204 -16.87 -7.57 14.43
C SER A 204 -16.03 -6.53 15.17
N VAL A 205 -16.26 -5.25 14.88
CA VAL A 205 -15.64 -4.15 15.61
C VAL A 205 -16.67 -3.59 16.57
N HIS A 206 -16.57 -4.05 17.82
CA HIS A 206 -16.92 -3.29 19.03
C HIS A 206 -18.40 -2.95 19.20
N GLY A 207 -19.21 -3.95 19.59
CA GLY A 207 -20.40 -3.74 20.42
C GLY A 207 -21.53 -2.85 19.86
N SER A 208 -21.39 -2.28 18.65
CA SER A 208 -22.44 -1.55 17.97
C SER A 208 -23.20 -2.50 17.06
N SER A 209 -24.51 -2.53 17.22
CA SER A 209 -25.45 -3.25 16.35
C SER A 209 -25.63 -2.56 14.98
N GLU A 210 -24.69 -1.70 14.58
CA GLU A 210 -24.84 -0.82 13.42
C GLU A 210 -24.34 -1.50 12.14
N LEU A 211 -25.24 -1.56 11.15
CA LEU A 211 -24.95 -2.09 9.82
C LEU A 211 -23.99 -1.15 9.09
N LEU A 212 -22.79 -1.63 8.74
CA LEU A 212 -21.77 -0.82 8.07
C LEU A 212 -22.14 -0.53 6.60
N HIS A 213 -21.85 0.67 6.14
CA HIS A 213 -22.00 1.07 4.75
C HIS A 213 -20.65 1.17 4.04
N VAL A 214 -20.48 0.31 3.03
CA VAL A 214 -19.32 0.27 2.16
C VAL A 214 -19.69 0.90 0.80
N LYS A 215 -18.91 1.89 0.36
CA LYS A 215 -19.02 2.49 -0.97
C LYS A 215 -17.90 1.99 -1.87
N ALA A 216 -18.26 1.28 -2.93
CA ALA A 216 -17.34 0.80 -3.96
C ALA A 216 -17.33 1.76 -5.16
N TRP A 217 -16.18 2.32 -5.48
CA TRP A 217 -15.96 3.32 -6.52
C TRP A 217 -15.37 2.67 -7.76
N SER A 218 -16.11 2.71 -8.87
CA SER A 218 -15.71 2.19 -10.18
C SER A 218 -15.98 3.23 -11.25
N ASP A 219 -15.19 3.23 -12.33
CA ASP A 219 -15.44 4.05 -13.51
C ASP A 219 -16.48 3.43 -14.45
N ASN A 220 -16.85 2.17 -14.21
CA ASN A 220 -17.80 1.44 -15.02
C ASN A 220 -19.23 1.61 -14.51
N THR A 221 -20.02 2.38 -15.26
CA THR A 221 -21.43 2.68 -14.95
C THR A 221 -22.34 1.45 -14.91
N ASN A 222 -22.05 0.40 -15.71
CA ASN A 222 -22.80 -0.84 -15.67
C ASN A 222 -22.52 -1.61 -14.38
N ALA A 223 -21.26 -1.71 -13.96
CA ALA A 223 -20.89 -2.36 -12.70
C ALA A 223 -21.50 -1.63 -11.50
N VAL A 224 -21.54 -0.28 -11.54
CA VAL A 224 -22.25 0.54 -10.55
C VAL A 224 -23.74 0.19 -10.51
N THR A 225 -24.38 0.13 -11.68
CA THR A 225 -25.81 -0.19 -11.79
C THR A 225 -26.12 -1.61 -11.31
N TRP A 226 -25.33 -2.59 -11.72
CA TRP A 226 -25.49 -4.00 -11.36
C TRP A 226 -25.31 -4.21 -9.85
N THR A 227 -24.28 -3.60 -9.26
CA THR A 227 -24.06 -3.63 -7.80
C THR A 227 -25.26 -3.04 -7.06
N ASN A 228 -25.70 -1.84 -7.44
CA ASN A 228 -26.79 -1.15 -6.75
C ASN A 228 -28.15 -1.89 -6.88
N ARG A 229 -28.45 -2.42 -8.06
CA ARG A 229 -29.71 -3.15 -8.31
C ARG A 229 -29.68 -4.60 -7.85
N LEU A 230 -28.49 -5.18 -7.67
CA LEU A 230 -28.25 -6.61 -7.54
C LEU A 230 -28.91 -7.41 -8.67
N HIS A 231 -28.72 -6.97 -9.91
CA HIS A 231 -29.34 -7.55 -11.09
C HIS A 231 -28.43 -7.45 -12.32
N SER A 232 -28.31 -8.54 -13.08
CA SER A 232 -27.67 -8.56 -14.40
C SER A 232 -28.14 -9.75 -15.25
N ASP A 233 -28.29 -9.58 -16.56
CA ASP A 233 -28.66 -10.68 -17.47
C ASP A 233 -27.45 -11.58 -17.81
N ASN A 234 -26.23 -11.17 -17.44
CA ASN A 234 -25.03 -11.98 -17.63
C ASN A 234 -24.92 -13.07 -16.55
N VAL A 235 -24.67 -14.32 -16.97
CA VAL A 235 -24.63 -15.50 -16.10
C VAL A 235 -23.52 -15.41 -15.04
N TYR A 236 -22.31 -14.96 -15.40
CA TYR A 236 -21.22 -14.77 -14.44
C TYR A 236 -21.53 -13.65 -13.45
N ALA A 237 -22.10 -12.54 -13.92
CA ALA A 237 -22.54 -11.47 -13.04
C ALA A 237 -23.58 -11.97 -12.03
N GLN A 238 -24.52 -12.85 -12.42
CA GLN A 238 -25.50 -13.42 -11.49
C GLN A 238 -24.84 -14.23 -10.36
N GLU A 239 -23.78 -15.01 -10.65
CA GLU A 239 -23.00 -15.70 -9.61
C GLU A 239 -22.35 -14.70 -8.65
N LEU A 240 -21.69 -13.68 -9.19
CA LEU A 240 -21.01 -12.65 -8.40
C LEU A 240 -21.98 -11.85 -7.53
N LEU A 241 -23.15 -11.50 -8.06
CA LEU A 241 -24.22 -10.81 -7.33
C LEU A 241 -24.75 -11.66 -6.17
N ARG A 242 -24.82 -12.98 -6.33
CA ARG A 242 -25.20 -13.90 -5.25
C ARG A 242 -24.13 -13.95 -4.16
N ALA A 243 -22.85 -13.95 -4.52
CA ALA A 243 -21.76 -13.86 -3.56
C ALA A 243 -21.82 -12.53 -2.76
N ILE A 244 -22.05 -11.41 -3.45
CA ILE A 244 -22.24 -10.09 -2.80
C ILE A 244 -23.44 -10.12 -1.86
N GLY A 245 -24.61 -10.56 -2.34
CA GLY A 245 -25.83 -10.65 -1.54
C GLY A 245 -25.66 -11.55 -0.31
N LEU A 246 -25.02 -12.70 -0.46
CA LEU A 246 -24.73 -13.58 0.67
C LEU A 246 -23.84 -12.88 1.72
N CYS A 247 -22.79 -12.17 1.28
CA CYS A 247 -21.92 -11.45 2.20
C CYS A 247 -22.69 -10.34 2.94
N GLU A 248 -23.52 -9.55 2.22
CA GLU A 248 -24.38 -8.53 2.85
C GLU A 248 -25.31 -9.15 3.90
N ALA A 249 -25.92 -10.30 3.59
CA ALA A 249 -26.86 -10.98 4.50
C ALA A 249 -26.17 -11.59 5.74
N THR A 250 -24.90 -12.01 5.62
CA THR A 250 -24.23 -12.78 6.68
C THR A 250 -23.23 -11.97 7.51
N GLN A 251 -22.74 -10.85 7.00
CA GLN A 251 -21.59 -10.14 7.57
C GLN A 251 -21.91 -8.71 8.03
N HIS A 252 -23.20 -8.37 8.19
CA HIS A 252 -23.67 -7.09 8.73
C HIS A 252 -23.05 -5.84 8.07
N PHE A 253 -22.93 -5.85 6.74
CA PHE A 253 -22.63 -4.65 5.97
C PHE A 253 -23.49 -4.56 4.71
N ARG A 254 -23.57 -3.36 4.16
CA ARG A 254 -24.19 -3.08 2.86
C ARG A 254 -23.17 -2.48 1.93
N VAL A 255 -23.14 -2.96 0.69
CA VAL A 255 -22.34 -2.38 -0.39
C VAL A 255 -23.25 -1.57 -1.31
N THR A 256 -22.85 -0.33 -1.54
CA THR A 256 -23.35 0.46 -2.66
C THR A 256 -22.18 0.81 -3.57
N ALA A 257 -22.47 1.08 -4.82
CA ALA A 257 -21.48 1.51 -5.80
C ALA A 257 -21.69 2.98 -6.19
N GLY A 258 -20.59 3.67 -6.48
CA GLY A 258 -20.57 5.03 -7.00
C GLY A 258 -19.65 5.13 -8.21
N HIS A 259 -19.99 6.01 -9.15
CA HIS A 259 -19.13 6.28 -10.30
C HIS A 259 -17.96 7.18 -9.88
N LEU A 260 -16.75 6.80 -10.25
CA LEU A 260 -15.54 7.61 -10.12
C LEU A 260 -14.86 7.72 -11.48
N PRO A 261 -14.62 8.93 -12.03
CA PRO A 261 -13.93 9.06 -13.31
C PRO A 261 -12.57 8.37 -13.31
N GLY A 262 -12.23 7.68 -14.41
CA GLY A 262 -10.98 6.93 -14.53
C GLY A 262 -9.71 7.76 -14.29
N GLU A 263 -9.73 9.06 -14.64
CA GLU A 263 -8.64 10.01 -14.36
C GLU A 263 -8.32 10.15 -12.86
N CYS A 264 -9.32 9.94 -12.00
CA CYS A 264 -9.16 9.96 -10.55
C CYS A 264 -8.84 8.57 -9.97
N ASN A 265 -9.14 7.48 -10.70
CA ASN A 265 -9.00 6.10 -10.23
C ASN A 265 -7.59 5.50 -10.44
N THR A 266 -6.55 6.35 -10.37
CA THR A 266 -5.16 6.00 -10.75
C THR A 266 -4.58 4.82 -9.99
N LEU A 267 -4.93 4.62 -8.72
CA LEU A 267 -4.39 3.55 -7.89
C LEU A 267 -4.90 2.17 -8.32
N ALA A 268 -6.22 2.06 -8.53
CA ALA A 268 -6.83 0.81 -8.92
C ALA A 268 -6.48 0.48 -10.39
N ASP A 269 -6.51 1.47 -11.28
CA ASP A 269 -6.11 1.30 -12.69
C ASP A 269 -4.66 0.82 -12.85
N ALA A 270 -3.72 1.40 -12.08
CA ALA A 270 -2.34 0.94 -12.08
C ALA A 270 -2.21 -0.50 -11.55
N GLY A 271 -3.05 -0.90 -10.60
CA GLY A 271 -3.08 -2.24 -10.02
C GLY A 271 -3.63 -3.28 -10.99
N SER A 272 -4.76 -2.97 -11.64
CA SER A 272 -5.48 -3.90 -12.54
C SER A 272 -4.66 -4.26 -13.77
N ARG A 273 -3.78 -3.35 -14.24
CA ARG A 273 -2.92 -3.53 -15.42
C ARG A 273 -1.55 -4.14 -15.12
N GLN A 274 -1.24 -4.42 -13.84
CA GLN A 274 0.10 -4.77 -13.43
C GLN A 274 0.46 -6.22 -13.84
N HIS A 275 1.38 -6.39 -14.80
CA HIS A 275 2.02 -7.67 -15.13
C HIS A 275 3.55 -7.51 -15.14
N ASN A 276 4.31 -8.35 -14.42
CA ASN A 276 5.79 -8.29 -14.26
C ASN A 276 6.41 -6.95 -13.79
N GLY A 277 5.66 -5.85 -13.81
CA GLY A 277 6.04 -4.52 -13.36
C GLY A 277 6.28 -4.45 -11.86
N ARG A 278 5.81 -5.42 -11.07
CA ARG A 278 6.13 -5.52 -9.64
C ARG A 278 7.59 -5.88 -9.41
N LEU A 279 8.20 -6.72 -10.24
CA LEU A 279 9.64 -6.98 -10.18
C LEU A 279 10.43 -5.80 -10.74
N ALA A 280 10.08 -5.30 -11.93
CA ALA A 280 10.78 -4.16 -12.52
C ALA A 280 10.70 -2.90 -11.64
N SER A 281 9.55 -2.56 -11.06
CA SER A 281 9.39 -1.41 -10.14
C SER A 281 10.10 -1.62 -8.80
N ARG A 282 10.16 -2.86 -8.29
CA ARG A 282 10.97 -3.22 -7.11
C ARG A 282 12.45 -3.12 -7.42
N LEU A 283 12.90 -3.56 -8.59
CA LEU A 283 14.29 -3.44 -9.04
C LEU A 283 14.66 -1.95 -9.25
N GLN A 284 13.78 -1.18 -9.90
CA GLN A 284 13.93 0.27 -10.01
C GLN A 284 13.93 0.96 -8.63
N ALA A 285 13.15 0.49 -7.65
CA ALA A 285 13.17 1.00 -6.27
C ALA A 285 14.51 0.72 -5.58
N ARG A 286 15.11 -0.44 -5.87
CA ARG A 286 16.42 -0.84 -5.35
C ARG A 286 17.60 -0.25 -6.14
N ALA A 287 17.35 0.44 -7.26
CA ALA A 287 18.39 1.12 -8.04
C ALA A 287 19.06 2.28 -7.28
N LEU A 288 18.39 2.83 -6.25
CA LEU A 288 18.98 3.78 -5.31
C LEU A 288 19.13 3.12 -3.94
N ALA A 289 20.28 3.35 -3.29
CA ALA A 289 20.44 3.07 -1.87
C ALA A 289 19.45 3.91 -1.04
N ASP A 290 18.93 3.37 0.06
CA ASP A 290 17.93 4.04 0.91
C ASP A 290 18.38 5.43 1.38
N SER A 291 19.67 5.61 1.68
CA SER A 291 20.23 6.91 2.06
C SER A 291 20.15 7.92 0.92
N SER A 292 20.40 7.49 -0.32
CA SER A 292 20.31 8.35 -1.50
C SER A 292 18.85 8.66 -1.82
N TYR A 293 17.96 7.68 -1.72
CA TYR A 293 16.52 7.88 -1.93
C TYR A 293 15.94 8.95 -1.00
N ARG A 294 16.35 9.01 0.27
CA ARG A 294 15.91 10.07 1.20
C ARG A 294 16.30 11.47 0.73
N VAL A 295 17.52 11.64 0.21
CA VAL A 295 18.00 12.92 -0.32
C VAL A 295 17.22 13.29 -1.58
N TYR A 296 17.05 12.33 -2.50
CA TYR A 296 16.29 12.52 -3.73
C TYR A 296 14.84 12.92 -3.43
N LYS A 297 14.20 12.23 -2.48
CA LYS A 297 12.83 12.50 -2.03
C LYS A 297 12.70 13.88 -1.38
N ALA A 298 13.70 14.32 -0.61
CA ALA A 298 13.72 15.67 -0.04
C ALA A 298 13.76 16.74 -1.15
N THR A 299 14.63 16.57 -2.16
CA THR A 299 14.66 17.45 -3.34
C THR A 299 13.36 17.42 -4.13
N TRP A 300 12.75 16.24 -4.31
CA TRP A 300 11.46 16.12 -5.00
C TRP A 300 10.35 16.89 -4.28
N LYS A 301 10.29 16.82 -2.94
CA LYS A 301 9.33 17.60 -2.15
C LYS A 301 9.54 19.11 -2.28
N GLU A 302 10.79 19.55 -2.27
CA GLU A 302 11.16 20.96 -2.47
C GLU A 302 10.72 21.45 -3.86
N TRP A 303 10.94 20.64 -4.89
CA TRP A 303 10.46 20.89 -6.25
C TRP A 303 8.94 20.96 -6.34
N CYS A 304 8.22 19.98 -5.79
CA CYS A 304 6.75 20.00 -5.79
C CYS A 304 6.21 21.27 -5.12
N ARG A 305 6.74 21.64 -3.94
CA ARG A 305 6.31 22.85 -3.24
C ARG A 305 6.56 24.11 -4.09
N TRP A 306 7.75 24.22 -4.66
CA TRP A 306 8.08 25.35 -5.54
C TRP A 306 7.17 25.38 -6.78
N CYS A 307 6.86 24.24 -7.40
CA CYS A 307 5.92 24.17 -8.52
C CYS A 307 4.52 24.64 -8.11
N ASP A 308 4.02 24.17 -6.96
CA ASP A 308 2.71 24.56 -6.44
C ASP A 308 2.64 26.08 -6.18
N GLU A 309 3.70 26.66 -5.60
CA GLU A 309 3.82 28.10 -5.34
C GLU A 309 3.88 28.95 -6.63
N GLN A 310 4.45 28.41 -7.72
CA GLN A 310 4.57 29.10 -9.01
C GLN A 310 3.41 28.77 -9.98
N GLY A 311 2.46 27.91 -9.59
CA GLY A 311 1.37 27.45 -10.45
C GLY A 311 1.80 26.52 -11.59
N PHE A 312 2.95 25.85 -11.45
CA PHE A 312 3.46 24.89 -12.42
C PHE A 312 3.11 23.45 -12.08
N SER A 313 3.10 22.58 -13.10
CA SER A 313 3.05 21.13 -12.90
C SER A 313 4.39 20.62 -12.34
N SER A 314 4.33 19.75 -11.33
CA SER A 314 5.51 19.04 -10.81
C SER A 314 6.02 17.95 -11.75
N TRP A 315 5.19 17.48 -12.69
CA TRP A 315 5.60 16.60 -13.78
C TRP A 315 5.78 17.41 -15.06
N LEU A 316 7.00 17.42 -15.58
CA LEU A 316 7.36 18.09 -16.82
C LEU A 316 6.81 17.33 -18.05
N SER A 317 6.87 17.92 -19.25
CA SER A 317 6.23 17.33 -20.44
C SER A 317 7.12 16.33 -21.19
N GLY A 318 8.43 16.31 -20.93
CA GLY A 318 9.42 15.52 -21.67
C GLY A 318 10.01 16.25 -22.89
N ASP A 319 9.56 17.48 -23.17
CA ASP A 319 10.15 18.34 -24.18
C ASP A 319 11.23 19.20 -23.53
N CYS A 320 12.49 18.88 -23.84
CA CYS A 320 13.65 19.55 -23.27
C CYS A 320 13.60 21.08 -23.41
N LYS A 321 13.08 21.64 -24.51
CA LYS A 321 13.04 23.10 -24.68
C LYS A 321 12.05 23.76 -23.71
N ARG A 322 10.86 23.17 -23.57
CA ARG A 322 9.82 23.66 -22.67
C ARG A 322 10.17 23.40 -21.21
N ASP A 323 10.61 22.19 -20.91
CA ASP A 323 10.98 21.74 -19.57
C ASP A 323 12.18 22.51 -19.01
N SER A 324 13.14 22.85 -19.87
CA SER A 324 14.34 23.59 -19.49
C SER A 324 14.01 25.01 -19.00
N ASN A 325 12.91 25.64 -19.44
CA ASN A 325 12.46 26.94 -18.93
C ASN A 325 12.00 26.86 -17.47
N GLN A 326 11.22 25.85 -17.11
CA GLN A 326 10.81 25.66 -15.72
C GLN A 326 11.98 25.22 -14.84
N LEU A 327 12.84 24.32 -15.34
CA LEU A 327 14.03 23.87 -14.62
C LEU A 327 15.01 25.00 -14.32
N ILE A 328 15.25 25.91 -15.27
CA ILE A 328 16.18 27.02 -15.02
C ILE A 328 15.63 28.00 -13.98
N GLN A 329 14.32 28.23 -13.94
CA GLN A 329 13.70 29.06 -12.91
C GLN A 329 13.89 28.45 -11.51
N PHE A 330 13.69 27.13 -11.38
CA PHE A 330 13.95 26.43 -10.12
C PHE A 330 15.44 26.44 -9.73
N VAL A 331 16.34 26.33 -10.72
CA VAL A 331 17.79 26.44 -10.52
C VAL A 331 18.17 27.82 -9.96
N VAL A 332 17.62 28.89 -10.55
CA VAL A 332 17.84 30.27 -10.07
C VAL A 332 17.26 30.45 -8.67
N TYR A 333 16.05 29.94 -8.42
CA TYR A 333 15.45 29.93 -7.09
C TYR A 333 16.35 29.24 -6.05
N CYS A 334 16.82 28.02 -6.35
CA CYS A 334 17.73 27.27 -5.48
C CYS A 334 19.06 27.99 -5.24
N TRP A 335 19.54 28.76 -6.22
CA TRP A 335 20.77 29.54 -6.11
C TRP A 335 20.59 30.78 -5.23
N GLN A 336 19.45 31.46 -5.33
CA GLN A 336 19.14 32.69 -4.61
C GLN A 336 18.63 32.47 -3.18
N HIS A 337 17.93 31.36 -2.93
CA HIS A 337 17.29 31.06 -1.64
C HIS A 337 17.88 29.79 -1.01
N PRO A 338 19.12 29.86 -0.48
CA PRO A 338 19.74 28.69 0.12
C PRO A 338 19.06 28.28 1.43
N SER A 339 18.78 26.98 1.56
CA SER A 339 18.37 26.36 2.82
C SER A 339 19.55 26.32 3.80
N GLY A 340 19.86 27.44 4.47
CA GLY A 340 20.90 27.52 5.51
C GLY A 340 21.89 28.69 5.43
N GLY A 341 21.57 29.79 4.73
CA GLY A 341 22.33 31.04 4.80
C GLY A 341 23.55 31.18 3.86
N GLN A 342 23.99 30.11 3.19
CA GLN A 342 25.03 30.16 2.14
C GLN A 342 24.51 29.61 0.81
N ARG A 343 24.75 30.34 -0.28
CA ARG A 343 24.32 29.96 -1.65
C ARG A 343 24.70 28.51 -1.96
N ASN A 344 23.75 27.76 -2.55
CA ASN A 344 24.01 26.38 -2.97
C ASN A 344 25.10 26.36 -4.04
N ALA A 345 26.16 25.57 -3.86
CA ALA A 345 27.17 25.38 -4.90
C ALA A 345 26.55 24.82 -6.20
N ALA A 346 27.14 25.17 -7.35
CA ALA A 346 26.62 24.74 -8.66
C ALA A 346 26.53 23.20 -8.79
N SER A 347 27.46 22.47 -8.16
CA SER A 347 27.46 21.01 -8.09
C SER A 347 26.26 20.43 -7.30
N THR A 348 25.82 21.12 -6.25
CA THR A 348 24.63 20.74 -5.48
C THR A 348 23.37 20.91 -6.33
N ILE A 349 23.28 22.00 -7.09
CA ILE A 349 22.14 22.25 -7.98
C ILE A 349 22.10 21.22 -9.12
N LEU A 350 23.25 20.89 -9.73
CA LEU A 350 23.32 19.81 -10.73
C LEU A 350 22.85 18.47 -10.14
N SER A 351 23.20 18.18 -8.88
CA SER A 351 22.72 17.00 -8.17
C SER A 351 21.19 17.04 -8.02
N LYS A 352 20.62 18.19 -7.66
CA LYS A 352 19.16 18.36 -7.58
C LYS A 352 18.48 18.08 -8.91
N ILE A 353 18.98 18.60 -10.03
CA ILE A 353 18.46 18.29 -11.37
C ILE A 353 18.53 16.78 -11.64
N GLY A 354 19.64 16.13 -11.29
CA GLY A 354 19.78 14.68 -11.37
C GLY A 354 18.74 13.91 -10.55
N HIS A 355 18.39 14.40 -9.35
CA HIS A 355 17.33 13.83 -8.54
C HIS A 355 15.97 13.92 -9.24
N LEU A 356 15.63 15.10 -9.78
CA LEU A 356 14.38 15.31 -10.51
C LEU A 356 14.30 14.42 -11.76
N SER A 357 15.41 14.30 -12.50
CA SER A 357 15.50 13.40 -13.65
C SER A 357 15.30 11.94 -13.29
N TRP A 358 15.70 11.51 -12.09
CA TRP A 358 15.47 10.14 -11.65
C TRP A 358 13.98 9.87 -11.38
N PHE A 359 13.26 10.81 -10.77
CA PHE A 359 11.81 10.69 -10.56
C PHE A 359 11.05 10.66 -11.88
N HIS A 360 11.39 11.51 -12.85
CA HIS A 360 10.79 11.50 -14.18
C HIS A 360 11.08 10.18 -14.91
N ARG A 361 12.32 9.68 -14.86
CA ARG A 361 12.67 8.39 -15.48
C ARG A 361 11.90 7.23 -14.86
N ARG A 362 11.69 7.25 -13.54
CA ARG A 362 10.99 6.20 -12.80
C ARG A 362 9.48 6.20 -13.07
N PHE A 363 8.84 7.36 -13.03
CA PHE A 363 7.37 7.46 -13.03
C PHE A 363 6.78 7.86 -14.38
N LYS A 364 7.56 8.48 -15.25
CA LYS A 364 7.13 8.96 -16.58
C LYS A 364 7.91 8.36 -17.74
N GLY A 365 9.01 7.65 -17.48
CA GLY A 365 9.75 6.88 -18.48
C GLY A 365 10.79 7.66 -19.29
N TYR A 366 10.98 8.96 -19.04
CA TYR A 366 11.98 9.80 -19.73
C TYR A 366 12.84 10.60 -18.74
N SER A 367 14.03 10.99 -19.18
CA SER A 367 14.90 11.90 -18.41
C SER A 367 14.62 13.36 -18.76
N ILE A 368 14.86 14.23 -17.80
CA ILE A 368 14.76 15.68 -17.95
C ILE A 368 16.13 16.32 -17.71
N GLY A 369 16.34 17.51 -18.27
CA GLY A 369 17.60 18.23 -18.11
C GLY A 369 17.53 19.63 -18.69
N LEU A 370 18.58 20.40 -18.43
CA LEU A 370 18.75 21.73 -19.03
C LEU A 370 19.23 21.60 -20.47
N HIS A 371 18.61 22.34 -21.37
CA HIS A 371 19.09 22.56 -22.73
C HIS A 371 20.41 23.36 -22.72
N GLU A 372 21.19 23.29 -23.80
CA GLU A 372 22.55 23.87 -23.90
C GLU A 372 22.61 25.35 -23.51
N GLY A 373 21.63 26.16 -23.92
CA GLY A 373 21.55 27.58 -23.53
C GLY A 373 21.49 27.78 -22.01
N HIS A 374 20.72 26.97 -21.29
CA HIS A 374 20.62 27.06 -19.83
C HIS A 374 21.77 26.37 -19.10
N ARG A 375 22.48 25.44 -19.74
CA ARG A 375 23.74 24.87 -19.20
C ARG A 375 24.84 25.93 -19.06
N LEU A 376 24.84 26.97 -19.88
CA LEU A 376 25.76 28.10 -19.73
C LEU A 376 25.58 28.81 -18.39
N ALA A 377 24.34 28.93 -17.89
CA ALA A 377 24.08 29.51 -16.58
C ALA A 377 24.73 28.68 -15.44
N MET A 378 24.76 27.36 -15.56
CA MET A 378 25.46 26.50 -14.59
C MET A 378 26.98 26.71 -14.58
N ARG A 379 27.58 26.99 -15.74
CA ARG A 379 29.01 27.35 -15.82
C ARG A 379 29.27 28.72 -15.18
N GLY A 380 28.37 29.69 -15.41
CA GLY A 380 28.41 30.99 -14.74
C GLY A 380 28.33 30.87 -13.22
N MET A 381 27.35 30.12 -12.70
CA MET A 381 27.21 29.82 -11.28
C MET A 381 28.45 29.14 -10.70
N SER A 382 29.08 28.23 -11.44
CA SER A 382 30.32 27.56 -11.00
C SER A 382 31.49 28.55 -10.84
N ARG A 383 31.59 29.55 -11.73
CA ARG A 383 32.62 30.60 -11.64
C ARG A 383 32.36 31.62 -10.54
N LEU A 384 31.09 31.88 -10.24
CA LEU A 384 30.66 32.79 -9.16
C LEU A 384 30.62 32.10 -7.79
N SER A 385 30.68 30.77 -7.74
CA SER A 385 30.84 30.02 -6.50
C SER A 385 32.24 30.28 -5.93
N PRO A 386 32.41 30.44 -4.61
CA PRO A 386 33.73 30.39 -4.01
C PRO A 386 34.39 29.04 -4.33
N PRO A 387 35.71 29.00 -4.53
CA PRO A 387 36.42 27.73 -4.69
C PRO A 387 36.15 26.84 -3.47
N PRO A 388 35.96 25.52 -3.67
CA PRO A 388 35.71 24.62 -2.55
C PRO A 388 36.92 24.59 -1.63
N ASP A 389 36.69 24.76 -0.32
CA ASP A 389 37.71 24.60 0.70
C ASP A 389 38.26 23.17 0.66
N ARG A 390 39.46 23.03 0.12
CA ARG A 390 40.17 21.75 0.11
C ARG A 390 40.77 21.55 1.49
N LYS A 391 40.44 20.42 2.11
CA LYS A 391 41.14 20.01 3.33
C LYS A 391 42.58 19.68 2.99
N GLU A 392 43.51 20.22 3.75
CA GLU A 392 44.92 19.85 3.67
C GLU A 392 45.11 18.38 4.09
N PRO A 393 46.08 17.67 3.50
CA PRO A 393 46.37 16.29 3.88
C PRO A 393 46.90 16.24 5.33
N ILE A 394 46.49 15.21 6.07
CA ILE A 394 47.09 14.93 7.37
C ILE A 394 48.54 14.49 7.16
N THR A 395 49.49 15.23 7.71
CA THR A 395 50.92 14.93 7.61
C THR A 395 51.43 14.14 8.81
N VAL A 396 52.58 13.47 8.65
CA VAL A 396 53.28 12.81 9.76
C VAL A 396 53.68 13.82 10.85
N GLY A 397 53.97 15.07 10.47
CA GLY A 397 54.24 16.16 11.42
C GLY A 397 53.04 16.47 12.32
N LEU A 398 51.84 16.53 11.76
CA LEU A 398 50.61 16.72 12.54
C LEU A 398 50.36 15.55 13.49
N LEU A 399 50.59 14.30 13.05
CA LEU A 399 50.49 13.13 13.92
C LEU A 399 51.53 13.16 15.05
N ARG A 400 52.74 13.66 14.79
CA ARG A 400 53.76 13.84 15.83
C ARG A 400 53.31 14.83 16.89
N CYS A 401 52.75 15.97 16.48
CA CYS A 401 52.20 17.00 17.38
C CYS A 401 51.03 16.45 18.21
N LEU A 402 50.10 15.72 17.57
CA LEU A 402 49.01 15.05 18.28
C LEU A 402 49.54 14.07 19.33
N ARG A 403 50.54 13.25 18.96
CA ARG A 403 51.14 12.27 19.86
C ARG A 403 51.79 12.91 21.08
N SER A 404 52.52 14.01 20.90
CA SER A 404 53.21 14.69 22.00
C SER A 404 52.25 15.30 23.01
N GLN A 405 50.99 15.52 22.64
CA GLN A 405 49.95 16.03 23.54
C GLN A 405 49.15 14.90 24.22
N CYS A 406 49.33 13.64 23.81
CA CYS A 406 48.63 12.51 24.42
C CYS A 406 49.32 12.03 25.69
N ASN A 407 48.58 11.95 26.80
CA ASN A 407 49.02 11.25 28.00
C ASN A 407 48.73 9.74 27.88
N PHE A 408 49.76 8.92 27.69
CA PHE A 408 49.59 7.47 27.51
C PHE A 408 49.24 6.69 28.78
N ASP A 409 49.20 7.34 29.94
CA ASP A 409 48.60 6.75 31.15
C ASP A 409 47.08 6.88 31.15
N ASN A 410 46.54 7.84 30.39
CA ASN A 410 45.10 8.03 30.22
C ASN A 410 44.55 7.12 29.11
N ILE A 411 43.55 6.30 29.44
CA ILE A 411 42.85 5.43 28.49
C ILE A 411 42.24 6.23 27.33
N HIS A 412 41.70 7.42 27.60
CA HIS A 412 41.09 8.27 26.58
C HIS A 412 42.10 8.63 25.47
N ASP A 413 43.29 9.10 25.86
CA ASP A 413 44.32 9.55 24.91
C ASP A 413 44.94 8.39 24.16
N ARG A 414 45.06 7.22 24.80
CA ARG A 414 45.44 5.97 24.11
C ARG A 414 44.43 5.59 23.03
N VAL A 415 43.13 5.75 23.28
CA VAL A 415 42.08 5.50 22.28
C VAL A 415 42.12 6.55 21.19
N LEU A 416 42.30 7.83 21.53
CA LEU A 416 42.41 8.93 20.56
C LEU A 416 43.58 8.70 19.60
N TRP A 417 44.77 8.40 20.15
CA TRP A 417 45.96 8.10 19.37
C TRP A 417 45.77 6.87 18.49
N GLY A 418 45.25 5.78 19.07
CA GLY A 418 45.00 4.53 18.36
C GLY A 418 44.05 4.74 17.19
N ALA A 419 42.96 5.49 17.40
CA ALA A 419 41.96 5.79 16.39
C ALA A 419 42.53 6.67 15.27
N ALA A 420 43.31 7.69 15.61
CA ALA A 420 43.97 8.58 14.65
C ALA A 420 44.98 7.82 13.77
N ALA A 421 45.83 6.99 14.38
CA ALA A 421 46.82 6.19 13.65
C ALA A 421 46.14 5.12 12.77
N MET A 422 45.14 4.40 13.29
CA MET A 422 44.36 3.45 12.50
C MET A 422 43.67 4.14 11.32
N GLY A 423 43.04 5.30 11.53
CA GLY A 423 42.38 6.08 10.49
C GLY A 423 43.35 6.56 9.40
N TYR A 424 44.55 7.01 9.79
CA TYR A 424 45.58 7.47 8.88
C TYR A 424 46.11 6.32 8.00
N PHE A 425 46.60 5.24 8.62
CA PHE A 425 47.26 4.15 7.90
C PHE A 425 46.31 3.36 7.01
N PHE A 426 45.09 3.12 7.47
CA PHE A 426 44.08 2.40 6.70
C PHE A 426 43.24 3.31 5.80
N MET A 427 43.53 4.62 5.75
CA MET A 427 42.79 5.62 4.96
C MET A 427 41.27 5.55 5.19
N LEU A 428 40.88 5.53 6.48
CA LEU A 428 39.50 5.28 6.88
C LEU A 428 38.67 6.56 6.85
N ARG A 429 37.44 6.44 6.34
CA ARG A 429 36.41 7.46 6.55
C ARG A 429 35.94 7.40 8.00
N ARG A 430 35.54 8.55 8.56
CA ARG A 430 34.98 8.64 9.92
C ARG A 430 33.91 7.57 10.20
N SER A 431 32.97 7.37 9.26
CA SER A 431 31.86 6.43 9.44
C SER A 431 32.25 4.94 9.40
N GLU A 432 33.50 4.63 9.03
CA GLU A 432 34.02 3.26 9.00
C GLU A 432 34.52 2.80 10.38
N TYR A 433 34.85 3.71 11.31
CA TYR A 433 35.41 3.32 12.62
C TYR A 433 35.01 4.23 13.81
N MET A 434 34.28 5.32 13.55
CA MET A 434 33.74 6.23 14.55
C MET A 434 32.23 6.43 14.35
N ALA A 435 31.55 6.92 15.39
CA ALA A 435 30.18 7.39 15.27
C ALA A 435 30.13 8.67 14.42
N ASP A 436 29.21 8.70 13.45
CA ASP A 436 28.91 9.86 12.63
C ASP A 436 27.57 10.45 13.09
N ARG A 437 27.61 11.66 13.66
CA ARG A 437 26.44 12.33 14.28
C ARG A 437 25.67 11.43 15.27
N GLY A 438 26.41 10.71 16.13
CA GLY A 438 25.83 9.81 17.13
C GLY A 438 25.37 8.45 16.59
N GLN A 439 25.46 8.19 15.28
CA GLN A 439 25.08 6.91 14.69
C GLN A 439 26.30 6.10 14.22
N VAL A 440 26.29 4.81 14.55
CA VAL A 440 27.27 3.83 14.06
C VAL A 440 26.68 3.15 12.83
N LYS A 441 27.46 3.06 11.75
CA LYS A 441 27.00 2.39 10.52
C LYS A 441 27.21 0.89 10.63
N ASN A 442 26.34 0.09 10.00
CA ASN A 442 26.38 -1.37 10.10
C ASN A 442 27.69 -1.97 9.56
N TYR A 443 28.31 -1.29 8.60
CA TYR A 443 29.60 -1.63 8.00
C TYR A 443 30.82 -1.10 8.78
N ALA A 444 30.61 -0.36 9.89
CA ALA A 444 31.72 0.11 10.71
C ALA A 444 32.49 -1.06 11.33
N ILE A 445 33.80 -0.91 11.48
CA ILE A 445 34.74 -1.94 11.95
C ILE A 445 34.31 -2.43 13.34
N GLN A 446 34.19 -3.75 13.45
CA GLN A 446 33.92 -4.49 14.69
C GLN A 446 35.20 -5.09 15.24
N TYR A 447 35.15 -5.50 16.51
CA TYR A 447 36.26 -6.19 17.18
C TYR A 447 36.77 -7.40 16.38
N ARG A 448 35.86 -8.24 15.85
CA ARG A 448 36.20 -9.41 15.03
C ARG A 448 36.89 -9.11 13.70
N ASP A 449 36.75 -7.88 13.22
CA ASP A 449 37.26 -7.49 11.91
C ASP A 449 38.78 -7.23 11.95
N VAL A 450 39.38 -7.15 13.15
CA VAL A 450 40.81 -6.85 13.33
C VAL A 450 41.53 -8.10 13.85
N SER A 451 42.55 -8.53 13.11
CA SER A 451 43.43 -9.64 13.50
C SER A 451 44.90 -9.25 13.41
N PHE A 452 45.73 -9.97 14.15
CA PHE A 452 47.16 -9.75 14.20
C PHE A 452 47.88 -11.04 13.85
N THR A 453 48.89 -10.96 13.01
CA THR A 453 49.64 -12.12 12.52
C THR A 453 51.11 -11.99 12.87
N SER A 454 51.70 -13.13 13.25
CA SER A 454 53.12 -13.29 13.50
C SER A 454 53.91 -13.51 12.21
N ARG A 455 55.24 -13.52 12.31
CA ARG A 455 56.14 -13.79 11.18
C ARG A 455 55.87 -15.14 10.50
N ASN A 456 55.34 -16.10 11.26
CA ASN A 456 55.03 -17.45 10.77
C ASN A 456 53.58 -17.56 10.25
N GLY A 457 52.86 -16.44 10.10
CA GLY A 457 51.48 -16.41 9.63
C GLY A 457 50.42 -16.81 10.67
N GLN A 458 50.82 -17.18 11.89
CA GLN A 458 49.91 -17.56 12.97
C GLN A 458 49.30 -16.33 13.67
N ILE A 459 48.11 -16.48 14.26
CA ILE A 459 47.44 -15.43 15.04
C ILE A 459 48.33 -15.05 16.24
N ALA A 460 48.69 -13.77 16.34
CA ALA A 460 49.51 -13.27 17.43
C ALA A 460 48.68 -13.10 18.71
N THR A 461 49.14 -13.69 19.81
CA THR A 461 48.51 -13.61 21.14
C THR A 461 49.12 -12.53 22.04
N SER A 462 50.28 -11.99 21.66
CA SER A 462 50.97 -10.89 22.33
C SER A 462 51.47 -9.83 21.33
N LEU A 463 51.66 -8.60 21.81
CA LEU A 463 52.19 -7.51 20.98
C LEU A 463 53.60 -7.81 20.45
N ALA A 464 54.42 -8.55 21.20
CA ALA A 464 55.77 -8.92 20.79
C ALA A 464 55.77 -9.86 19.57
N MET A 465 54.73 -10.69 19.44
CA MET A 465 54.58 -11.61 18.32
C MET A 465 53.91 -10.96 17.09
N ALA A 466 53.19 -9.85 17.27
CA ALA A 466 52.41 -9.22 16.20
C ALA A 466 53.32 -8.45 15.22
N VAL A 467 53.49 -8.99 14.02
CA VAL A 467 54.30 -8.37 12.94
C VAL A 467 53.42 -7.55 12.00
N SER A 468 52.19 -8.01 11.76
CA SER A 468 51.23 -7.33 10.91
C SER A 468 49.83 -7.31 11.52
N VAL A 469 49.04 -6.33 11.08
CA VAL A 469 47.63 -6.17 11.45
C VAL A 469 46.78 -6.21 10.18
N SER A 470 45.74 -7.02 10.20
CA SER A 470 44.76 -7.14 9.13
C SER A 470 43.41 -6.61 9.59
N ILE A 471 42.77 -5.80 8.75
CA ILE A 471 41.40 -5.33 8.96
C ILE A 471 40.53 -5.81 7.81
N ASN A 472 39.50 -6.59 8.15
CA ASN A 472 38.47 -7.04 7.23
C ASN A 472 37.33 -6.01 7.18
N PHE A 473 37.27 -5.24 6.09
CA PHE A 473 36.18 -4.34 5.78
C PHE A 473 35.01 -5.14 5.23
N ARG A 474 33.95 -5.31 6.02
CA ARG A 474 32.72 -6.04 5.63
C ARG A 474 31.87 -5.33 4.56
N GLY A 475 32.27 -4.13 4.15
CA GLY A 475 31.60 -3.31 3.16
C GLY A 475 31.88 -1.83 3.35
N GLY A 476 31.28 -0.99 2.52
CA GLY A 476 31.44 0.46 2.60
C GLY A 476 30.45 1.18 1.70
N LYS A 477 30.42 2.52 1.78
CA LYS A 477 29.46 3.34 1.00
C LYS A 477 29.54 3.11 -0.52
N ALA A 478 30.71 2.70 -1.03
CA ALA A 478 30.94 2.41 -2.44
C ALA A 478 30.83 0.89 -2.77
N ASP A 479 30.76 0.02 -1.76
CA ASP A 479 30.64 -1.43 -1.96
C ASP A 479 29.17 -1.82 -1.88
N GLN A 480 28.47 -1.64 -3.00
CA GLN A 480 27.04 -1.93 -3.11
C GLN A 480 26.72 -3.43 -3.03
N ARG A 481 27.73 -4.30 -3.26
CA ARG A 481 27.58 -5.76 -3.25
C ARG A 481 28.00 -6.40 -1.92
N GLY A 482 28.65 -5.64 -1.03
CA GLY A 482 29.11 -6.14 0.27
C GLY A 482 30.20 -7.20 0.16
N VAL A 483 31.01 -7.15 -0.91
CA VAL A 483 32.12 -8.08 -1.14
C VAL A 483 33.18 -7.93 -0.04
N GLY A 484 33.33 -6.70 0.46
CA GLY A 484 34.34 -6.36 1.44
C GLY A 484 35.75 -6.32 0.87
N ALA A 485 36.71 -6.05 1.74
CA ALA A 485 38.13 -6.08 1.42
C ALA A 485 38.94 -6.32 2.69
N THR A 486 40.07 -7.02 2.61
CA THR A 486 41.02 -7.06 3.74
C THR A 486 42.24 -6.22 3.40
N ARG A 487 42.65 -5.36 4.33
CA ARG A 487 43.93 -4.64 4.22
C ARG A 487 44.84 -5.13 5.32
N THR A 488 46.08 -5.46 4.97
CA THR A 488 47.11 -5.89 5.92
C THR A 488 48.24 -4.88 5.89
N LEU A 489 48.66 -4.41 7.06
CA LEU A 489 49.79 -3.49 7.22
C LEU A 489 50.79 -4.05 8.22
N GLU A 490 52.07 -3.89 7.89
CA GLU A 490 53.18 -4.34 8.72
C GLU A 490 53.75 -3.21 9.59
N LYS A 491 54.81 -3.53 10.32
CA LYS A 491 55.57 -2.56 11.10
C LYS A 491 56.25 -1.52 10.24
N THR A 492 56.09 -0.27 10.64
CA THR A 492 56.82 0.88 10.09
C THR A 492 58.21 0.96 10.70
N GLY A 493 59.18 1.54 9.97
CA GLY A 493 60.51 1.82 10.50
C GLY A 493 60.54 2.87 11.64
N LEU A 494 59.45 3.60 11.86
CA LEU A 494 59.32 4.58 12.94
C LEU A 494 58.80 3.92 14.23
N SER A 495 59.57 4.02 15.32
CA SER A 495 59.27 3.41 16.63
C SER A 495 58.01 3.96 17.31
N TRP A 496 57.66 5.22 17.03
CA TRP A 496 56.56 5.94 17.66
C TRP A 496 55.25 5.94 16.85
N LEU A 497 55.31 5.62 15.55
CA LEU A 497 54.18 5.67 14.61
C LEU A 497 53.98 4.32 13.91
N TRP A 498 53.51 3.33 14.67
CA TRP A 498 53.38 1.94 14.22
C TRP A 498 51.90 1.49 14.18
N PRO A 499 51.33 1.14 13.00
CA PRO A 499 49.92 0.73 12.87
C PRO A 499 49.55 -0.49 13.71
N VAL A 500 50.42 -1.51 13.80
CA VAL A 500 50.14 -2.72 14.60
C VAL A 500 50.02 -2.35 16.08
N ARG A 501 50.95 -1.57 16.64
CA ARG A 501 50.89 -1.14 18.05
C ARG A 501 49.67 -0.28 18.34
N ALA A 502 49.31 0.62 17.42
CA ALA A 502 48.13 1.47 17.54
C ALA A 502 46.83 0.64 17.55
N CYS A 503 46.67 -0.28 16.60
CA CYS A 503 45.50 -1.15 16.53
C CYS A 503 45.46 -2.13 17.72
N TRP A 504 46.61 -2.66 18.15
CA TRP A 504 46.72 -3.54 19.31
C TRP A 504 46.30 -2.84 20.61
N ALA A 505 46.70 -1.57 20.78
CA ALA A 505 46.27 -0.78 21.92
C ALA A 505 44.74 -0.58 21.92
N LEU A 506 44.15 -0.28 20.76
CA LEU A 506 42.69 -0.15 20.62
C LEU A 506 41.96 -1.46 20.92
N THR A 507 42.39 -2.58 20.35
CA THR A 507 41.75 -3.89 20.57
C THR A 507 41.89 -4.30 22.04
N SER A 508 43.05 -4.07 22.66
CA SER A 508 43.27 -4.38 24.07
C SER A 508 42.35 -3.57 24.98
N ILE A 509 42.20 -2.26 24.74
CA ILE A 509 41.30 -1.40 25.51
C ILE A 509 39.83 -1.79 25.29
N ALA A 510 39.44 -2.10 24.04
CA ALA A 510 38.10 -2.58 23.73
C ALA A 510 37.80 -3.88 24.49
N LYS A 511 38.74 -4.84 24.51
CA LYS A 511 38.62 -6.09 25.26
C LYS A 511 38.48 -5.86 26.77
N GLN A 512 39.29 -4.97 27.33
CA GLN A 512 39.20 -4.57 28.76
C GLN A 512 37.85 -3.95 29.12
N ARG A 513 37.24 -3.22 28.18
CA ARG A 513 35.89 -2.61 28.34
C ARG A 513 34.74 -3.54 27.92
N GLY A 514 34.98 -4.85 27.81
CA GLY A 514 33.95 -5.85 27.54
C GLY A 514 33.51 -5.96 26.08
N ALA A 515 34.36 -5.60 25.12
CA ALA A 515 34.05 -5.81 23.71
C ALA A 515 33.96 -7.31 23.36
N HIS A 516 32.82 -7.73 22.82
CA HIS A 516 32.63 -9.03 22.18
C HIS A 516 32.79 -8.92 20.65
N GLN A 517 32.81 -10.06 19.95
CA GLN A 517 33.07 -10.17 18.50
C GLN A 517 32.30 -9.16 17.62
N MET A 518 31.02 -8.91 17.93
CA MET A 518 30.17 -7.98 17.14
C MET A 518 30.21 -6.52 17.62
N THR A 519 31.06 -6.18 18.59
CA THR A 519 31.12 -4.83 19.15
C THR A 519 31.84 -3.90 18.20
N TYR A 520 31.20 -2.77 17.86
CA TYR A 520 31.78 -1.74 17.01
C TYR A 520 32.86 -0.95 17.74
N PHE A 521 34.01 -0.70 17.10
CA PHE A 521 35.05 0.18 17.62
C PHE A 521 34.52 1.60 17.90
N ALA A 522 33.54 2.04 17.12
CA ALA A 522 32.87 3.32 17.28
C ALA A 522 32.27 3.57 18.69
N ARG A 523 31.97 2.50 19.46
CA ARG A 523 31.49 2.62 20.85
C ARG A 523 32.58 3.08 21.82
N PHE A 524 33.84 2.82 21.49
CA PHE A 524 34.98 3.13 22.34
C PHE A 524 35.72 4.38 21.84
N THR A 525 35.70 4.64 20.53
CA THR A 525 36.36 5.80 19.90
C THR A 525 35.47 7.05 19.87
N GLY A 526 34.19 6.94 20.24
CA GLY A 526 33.26 8.06 20.33
C GLY A 526 33.57 8.93 21.56
N VAL A 527 34.19 10.08 21.34
CA VAL A 527 34.28 11.15 22.35
C VAL A 527 32.86 11.63 22.65
N ARG A 528 32.27 11.21 23.78
CA ARG A 528 31.19 12.00 24.39
C ARG A 528 31.87 13.28 24.88
N ARG A 529 31.64 14.38 24.15
CA ARG A 529 31.76 15.69 24.79
C ARG A 529 30.60 15.85 25.76
#